data_AF-K1SWD9-F1
#
_entry.id   AF-K1SWD9-F1
#
_cell.length_a   1.000
_cell.length_b   1.000
_cell.length_c   1.000
_cell.angle_alpha   90.00
_cell.angle_beta   90.00
_cell.angle_gamma   90.00
#
_symmetry.space_group_name_H-M   'P 1'
#
loop_
_entity.id
_entity.type
_entity.pdbx_description
1 polymer ?
#
loop_
_entity_poly.entity_id
_entity_poly.type
_entity_poly.pdbx_seq_one_letter_code
_entity_poly.pdbx_strand_id
1 'polypeptide(L)'
;MNDIELSTATREYLEENPAATALFEYSRLTNDKGEQVSEKLEKQIKKDPSSIDYDAFFRTAFYGVSYTDYLFSLPMGAGKTYLMAAFIYLDLYFALNEPTNPAFAHNFIIFAPSGLKSSVVPSLKTIQNFNPSWIIPEPAATDIKRMISFEVLDQGRTDKKIQQNQKSECSEDC
;
A
#
# COMPACT_ATOMS: atom_id res chain seq x y z
N MET A 1 24.12 -18.57 0.60
CA MET A 1 24.41 -19.21 -0.70
C MET A 1 25.60 -20.17 -0.71
N ASN A 2 26.57 -20.03 0.21
CA ASN A 2 27.86 -20.75 0.12
C ASN A 2 27.78 -22.27 0.36
N ASP A 3 26.74 -22.77 1.03
CA ASP A 3 26.56 -24.20 1.34
C ASP A 3 25.64 -24.93 0.34
N ILE A 4 25.27 -24.29 -0.77
CA ILE A 4 24.34 -24.86 -1.75
C ILE A 4 25.13 -25.34 -2.96
N GLU A 5 24.94 -26.61 -3.33
CA GLU A 5 25.46 -27.16 -4.58
C GLU A 5 24.84 -26.41 -5.78
N LEU A 6 25.65 -25.55 -6.38
CA LEU A 6 25.36 -24.75 -7.55
C LEU A 6 26.58 -24.76 -8.47
N SER A 7 26.34 -24.78 -9.77
CA SER A 7 27.39 -24.51 -10.75
C SER A 7 27.90 -23.08 -10.59
N THR A 8 29.15 -22.80 -10.97
CA THR A 8 29.73 -21.45 -10.91
C THR A 8 28.89 -20.44 -11.70
N ALA A 9 28.48 -20.81 -12.92
CA ALA A 9 27.67 -19.97 -13.79
C ALA A 9 26.29 -19.66 -13.18
N THR A 10 25.64 -20.64 -12.54
CA THR A 10 24.36 -20.41 -11.86
C THR A 10 24.54 -19.47 -10.67
N ARG A 11 25.64 -19.62 -9.91
CA ARG A 11 25.90 -18.77 -8.74
C ARG A 11 26.10 -17.31 -9.14
N GLU A 12 26.94 -17.07 -10.15
CA GLU A 12 27.18 -15.74 -10.71
C GLU A 12 25.86 -15.10 -11.20
N TYR A 13 25.03 -15.86 -11.92
CA TYR A 13 23.72 -15.37 -12.38
C TYR A 13 22.80 -14.96 -11.23
N LEU A 14 22.74 -15.75 -10.15
CA LEU A 14 21.91 -15.43 -8.98
C LEU A 14 22.43 -14.18 -8.25
N GLU A 15 23.75 -14.04 -8.10
CA GLU A 15 24.38 -12.88 -7.45
C GLU A 15 24.12 -11.58 -8.24
N GLU A 16 24.09 -11.64 -9.58
CA GLU A 16 23.79 -10.50 -10.43
C GLU A 16 22.29 -10.21 -10.59
N ASN A 17 21.41 -11.19 -10.30
CA ASN A 17 19.97 -11.07 -10.48
C ASN A 17 19.20 -11.30 -9.16
N PRO A 18 18.84 -10.22 -8.44
CA PRO A 18 18.09 -10.30 -7.18
C PRO A 18 16.75 -11.03 -7.30
N ALA A 19 16.04 -10.89 -8.42
CA ALA A 19 14.78 -11.59 -8.64
C ALA A 19 15.00 -13.11 -8.79
N ALA A 20 16.04 -13.51 -9.52
CA ALA A 20 16.42 -14.91 -9.63
C ALA A 20 16.80 -15.52 -8.28
N THR A 21 17.56 -14.77 -7.48
CA THR A 21 17.91 -15.14 -6.09
C THR A 21 16.67 -15.32 -5.24
N ALA A 22 15.77 -14.33 -5.21
CA ALA A 22 14.56 -14.39 -4.41
C ALA A 22 13.67 -15.58 -4.80
N LEU A 23 13.53 -15.86 -6.10
CA LEU A 23 12.72 -16.98 -6.56
C LEU A 23 13.38 -18.33 -6.23
N PHE A 24 14.70 -18.40 -6.32
CA PHE A 24 15.46 -19.59 -5.93
C PHE A 24 15.31 -19.89 -4.43
N GLU A 25 15.46 -18.88 -3.58
CA GLU A 25 15.25 -19.01 -2.14
C GLU A 25 13.82 -19.42 -1.83
N TYR A 26 12.83 -18.76 -2.44
CA TYR A 26 11.42 -19.09 -2.29
C TYR A 26 11.12 -20.54 -2.67
N SER A 27 11.68 -21.04 -3.77
CA SER A 27 11.47 -22.42 -4.23
C SER A 27 11.91 -23.48 -3.22
N ARG A 28 12.83 -23.12 -2.31
CA ARG A 28 13.43 -24.00 -1.29
C ARG A 28 12.78 -23.88 0.09
N LEU A 29 11.89 -22.90 0.29
CA LEU A 29 11.11 -22.81 1.52
C LEU A 29 10.20 -24.03 1.65
N THR A 30 9.82 -24.36 2.88
CA THR A 30 8.83 -25.40 3.17
C THR A 30 7.51 -24.80 3.60
N ASN A 31 6.40 -25.38 3.15
CA ASN A 31 5.06 -25.01 3.61
C ASN A 31 4.79 -25.53 5.03
N ASP A 32 3.60 -25.26 5.57
CA ASP A 32 3.18 -25.70 6.91
C ASP A 32 3.16 -27.23 7.08
N LYS A 33 3.19 -27.99 5.98
CA LYS A 33 3.25 -29.45 5.97
C LYS A 33 4.69 -29.98 5.88
N GLY A 34 5.69 -29.10 5.83
CA GLY A 34 7.09 -29.45 5.64
C GLY A 34 7.46 -29.81 4.20
N GLU A 35 6.55 -29.62 3.24
CA GLU A 35 6.81 -29.89 1.82
C GLU A 35 7.49 -28.68 1.19
N GLN A 36 8.52 -28.91 0.37
CA GLN A 36 9.19 -27.85 -0.36
C GLN A 36 8.21 -27.17 -1.32
N VAL A 37 8.26 -25.83 -1.37
CA VAL A 37 7.41 -24.99 -2.22
C VAL A 37 7.45 -25.45 -3.67
N SER A 38 8.64 -25.67 -4.24
CA SER A 38 8.75 -26.28 -5.56
C SER A 38 10.15 -26.85 -5.86
N GLU A 39 10.29 -28.16 -5.75
CA GLU A 39 11.49 -28.87 -6.22
C GLU A 39 11.76 -28.69 -7.71
N LYS A 40 10.68 -28.62 -8.51
CA LYS A 40 10.76 -28.46 -9.96
C LYS A 40 11.41 -27.12 -10.31
N LEU A 41 10.99 -26.06 -9.62
CA LEU A 41 11.52 -24.73 -9.83
C LEU A 41 12.99 -24.63 -9.38
N GLU A 42 13.33 -25.23 -8.23
CA GLU A 42 14.74 -25.30 -7.79
C GLU A 42 15.61 -25.99 -8.85
N LYS A 43 15.19 -27.17 -9.33
CA LYS A 43 15.93 -27.93 -10.35
C LYS A 43 16.06 -27.17 -11.67
N GLN A 44 15.02 -26.43 -12.07
CA GLN A 44 15.05 -25.61 -13.28
C GLN A 44 16.05 -24.46 -13.14
N ILE A 45 16.01 -23.71 -12.04
CA ILE A 45 16.93 -22.60 -11.79
C ILE A 45 18.38 -23.09 -11.71
N LYS A 46 18.61 -24.26 -11.09
CA LYS A 46 19.94 -24.89 -11.03
C LYS A 46 20.49 -25.28 -12.41
N LYS A 47 19.62 -25.74 -13.30
CA LYS A 47 20.00 -26.25 -14.62
C LYS A 47 20.18 -25.14 -15.66
N ASP A 48 19.24 -24.20 -15.69
CA ASP A 48 19.18 -23.12 -16.70
C ASP A 48 18.48 -21.90 -16.09
N PRO A 49 19.20 -21.06 -15.33
CA PRO A 49 18.61 -19.90 -14.67
C PRO A 49 18.13 -18.85 -15.69
N SER A 50 18.75 -18.76 -16.88
CA SER A 50 18.29 -17.85 -17.94
C SER A 50 16.95 -18.23 -18.58
N SER A 51 16.44 -19.45 -18.33
CA SER A 51 15.17 -19.92 -18.91
C SER A 51 13.92 -19.28 -18.32
N ILE A 52 14.03 -18.54 -17.20
CA ILE A 52 12.91 -17.97 -16.47
C ILE A 52 12.95 -16.44 -16.55
N ASP A 53 11.83 -15.84 -16.93
CA ASP A 53 11.60 -14.41 -16.77
C ASP A 53 11.13 -14.14 -15.32
N TYR A 54 12.11 -13.86 -14.45
CA TYR A 54 11.87 -13.67 -13.02
C TYR A 54 11.07 -12.40 -12.72
N ASP A 55 11.29 -11.33 -13.48
CA ASP A 55 10.55 -10.08 -13.35
C ASP A 55 9.08 -10.28 -13.74
N ALA A 56 8.81 -10.95 -14.87
CA ALA A 56 7.45 -11.28 -15.27
C ALA A 56 6.77 -12.23 -14.28
N PHE A 57 7.52 -13.19 -13.71
CA PHE A 57 7.01 -14.07 -12.65
C PHE A 57 6.50 -13.24 -11.45
N PHE A 58 7.34 -12.38 -10.87
CA PHE A 58 6.92 -11.60 -9.70
C PHE A 58 5.82 -10.60 -10.02
N ARG A 59 5.89 -9.92 -11.17
CA ARG A 59 4.80 -9.05 -11.61
C ARG A 59 3.48 -9.81 -11.68
N THR A 60 3.48 -11.02 -12.22
CA THR A 60 2.26 -11.84 -12.30
C THR A 60 1.82 -12.33 -10.91
N ALA A 61 2.76 -12.79 -10.09
CA ALA A 61 2.48 -13.28 -8.73
C ALA A 61 1.88 -12.19 -7.82
N PHE A 62 2.29 -10.94 -8.02
CA PHE A 62 1.79 -9.78 -7.30
C PHE A 62 0.75 -8.98 -8.09
N TYR A 63 -0.04 -9.64 -8.96
CA TYR A 63 -1.22 -9.04 -9.63
C TYR A 63 -0.92 -7.83 -10.52
N GLY A 64 0.32 -7.67 -10.98
CA GLY A 64 0.76 -6.57 -11.83
C GLY A 64 0.82 -5.22 -11.10
N VAL A 65 0.76 -5.21 -9.76
CA VAL A 65 0.88 -3.97 -9.00
C VAL A 65 2.32 -3.47 -9.07
N SER A 66 2.48 -2.17 -9.34
CA SER A 66 3.78 -1.50 -9.42
C SER A 66 4.05 -0.58 -8.22
N TYR A 67 3.14 -0.54 -7.25
CA TYR A 67 3.27 0.26 -6.04
C TYR A 67 3.75 -0.60 -4.87
N THR A 68 4.39 0.03 -3.90
CA THR A 68 4.89 -0.66 -2.71
C THR A 68 3.74 -0.95 -1.74
N ASP A 69 3.62 -2.19 -1.31
CA ASP A 69 2.70 -2.62 -0.25
C ASP A 69 3.41 -2.68 1.11
N TYR A 70 2.86 -1.98 2.10
CA TYR A 70 3.40 -1.98 3.47
C TYR A 70 2.51 -2.76 4.42
N LEU A 71 3.10 -3.71 5.17
CA LEU A 71 2.44 -4.44 6.25
C LEU A 71 2.97 -3.97 7.62
N PHE A 72 2.12 -3.29 8.39
CA PHE A 72 2.47 -2.79 9.72
C PHE A 72 1.91 -3.68 10.85
N SER A 73 2.75 -4.56 11.40
CA SER A 73 2.40 -5.47 12.51
C SER A 73 2.56 -4.82 13.90
N LEU A 74 1.82 -3.74 14.15
CA LEU A 74 1.89 -3.00 15.42
C LEU A 74 0.89 -3.54 16.47
N PRO A 75 1.27 -3.69 17.76
CA PRO A 75 0.37 -4.18 18.80
C PRO A 75 -0.77 -3.20 19.10
N MET A 76 -1.84 -3.67 19.73
CA MET A 76 -2.94 -2.80 20.18
C MET A 76 -2.42 -1.71 21.12
N GLY A 77 -2.90 -0.48 20.98
CA GLY A 77 -2.45 0.66 21.77
C GLY A 77 -1.16 1.35 21.27
N ALA A 78 -0.42 0.78 20.31
CA ALA A 78 0.82 1.36 19.78
C ALA A 78 0.62 2.60 18.86
N GLY A 79 -0.57 3.20 18.83
CA GLY A 79 -0.82 4.39 18.02
C GLY A 79 -0.95 4.16 16.52
N LYS A 80 -1.39 2.98 16.08
CA LYS A 80 -1.60 2.65 14.64
C LYS A 80 -2.34 3.74 13.86
N THR A 81 -3.45 4.22 14.40
CA THR A 81 -4.26 5.26 13.75
C THR A 81 -3.52 6.59 13.65
N TYR A 82 -2.70 6.91 14.64
CA TYR A 82 -1.88 8.11 14.64
C TYR A 82 -0.77 8.01 13.58
N LEU A 83 -0.14 6.83 13.46
CA LEU A 83 0.83 6.55 12.41
C LEU A 83 0.18 6.65 11.01
N MET A 84 -1.01 6.08 10.84
CA MET A 84 -1.79 6.22 9.60
C MET A 84 -2.06 7.70 9.27
N ALA A 85 -2.49 8.49 10.27
CA ALA A 85 -2.69 9.93 10.08
C ALA A 85 -1.39 10.62 9.64
N ALA A 86 -0.27 10.35 10.31
CA ALA A 86 1.02 10.94 9.96
C ALA A 86 1.40 10.65 8.50
N PHE A 87 1.23 9.41 8.01
CA PHE A 87 1.47 9.08 6.60
C PHE A 87 0.55 9.86 5.66
N ILE A 88 -0.76 9.87 5.91
CA ILE A 88 -1.73 10.61 5.08
C ILE A 88 -1.34 12.09 4.96
N TYR A 89 -1.02 12.74 6.08
CA TYR A 89 -0.66 14.17 6.05
C TYR A 89 0.68 14.42 5.36
N LEU A 90 1.68 13.54 5.53
CA LEU A 90 2.98 13.66 4.85
C LEU A 90 2.84 13.52 3.33
N ASP A 91 2.13 12.48 2.88
CA ASP A 91 1.88 12.25 1.46
C ASP A 91 1.15 13.43 0.83
N LEU A 92 0.09 13.93 1.48
CA LEU A 92 -0.65 15.10 0.98
C LEU A 92 0.20 16.38 0.96
N TYR A 93 1.10 16.56 1.94
CA TYR A 93 2.04 17.68 1.94
C TYR A 93 2.95 17.64 0.71
N PHE A 94 3.55 16.49 0.42
CA PHE A 94 4.40 16.36 -0.76
C PHE A 94 3.59 16.40 -2.06
N ALA A 95 2.38 15.85 -2.10
CA ALA A 95 1.49 15.94 -3.24
C ALA A 95 1.07 17.39 -3.59
N LEU A 96 1.03 18.30 -2.60
CA LEU A 96 0.79 19.73 -2.86
C LEU A 96 2.03 20.44 -3.41
N ASN A 97 3.22 20.05 -2.94
CA ASN A 97 4.48 20.64 -3.38
C ASN A 97 4.92 20.11 -4.76
N GLU A 98 4.60 18.84 -5.05
CA GLU A 98 4.96 18.11 -6.27
C GLU A 98 3.73 17.45 -6.91
N PRO A 99 2.78 18.24 -7.45
CA PRO A 99 1.45 17.75 -7.84
C PRO A 99 1.42 16.79 -9.03
N THR A 100 2.53 16.67 -9.76
CA THR A 100 2.68 15.76 -10.90
C THR A 100 3.50 14.53 -10.56
N ASN A 101 4.02 14.42 -9.33
CA ASN A 101 4.85 13.30 -8.92
C ASN A 101 3.96 12.12 -8.49
N PRO A 102 3.93 11.01 -9.25
CA PRO A 102 3.06 9.87 -8.95
C PRO A 102 3.48 9.09 -7.69
N ALA A 103 4.62 9.43 -7.08
CA ALA A 103 5.05 8.81 -5.83
C ALA A 103 4.18 9.20 -4.63
N PHE A 104 3.49 10.35 -4.69
CA PHE A 104 2.68 10.85 -3.57
C PHE A 104 1.19 10.66 -3.83
N ALA A 105 0.49 10.15 -2.82
CA ALA A 105 -0.94 9.95 -2.92
C ALA A 105 -1.70 11.27 -2.76
N HIS A 106 -2.60 11.55 -3.70
CA HIS A 106 -3.49 12.71 -3.64
C HIS A 106 -4.81 12.43 -2.91
N ASN A 107 -5.18 11.16 -2.78
CA ASN A 107 -6.41 10.70 -2.16
C ASN A 107 -6.17 9.40 -1.41
N PHE A 108 -6.92 9.19 -0.34
CA PHE A 108 -6.81 8.00 0.50
C PHE A 108 -8.17 7.32 0.67
N ILE A 109 -8.19 6.00 0.49
CA ILE A 109 -9.35 5.16 0.81
C ILE A 109 -8.92 4.24 1.95
N ILE A 110 -9.62 4.32 3.08
CA ILE A 110 -9.35 3.50 4.26
C ILE A 110 -10.47 2.47 4.40
N PHE A 111 -10.13 1.20 4.25
CA PHE A 111 -11.05 0.11 4.50
C PHE A 111 -10.96 -0.32 5.96
N ALA A 112 -12.12 -0.47 6.60
CA ALA A 112 -12.23 -0.92 7.98
C ALA A 112 -13.32 -1.98 8.11
N PRO A 113 -13.14 -3.01 8.95
CA PRO A 113 -14.18 -4.01 9.18
C PRO A 113 -15.42 -3.37 9.83
N SER A 114 -16.60 -3.66 9.26
CA SER A 114 -17.89 -3.04 9.58
C SER A 114 -18.59 -3.60 10.82
N GLY A 115 -17.97 -4.52 11.57
CA GLY A 115 -18.61 -5.15 12.73
C GLY A 115 -19.16 -4.11 13.70
N LEU A 116 -20.45 -4.16 14.03
CA LEU A 116 -21.18 -3.17 14.84
C LEU A 116 -20.58 -2.87 16.25
N LYS A 117 -19.59 -3.64 16.70
CA LYS A 117 -18.83 -3.46 17.96
C LYS A 117 -17.34 -3.15 17.75
N SER A 118 -16.92 -2.92 16.51
CA SER A 118 -15.54 -2.65 16.11
C SER A 118 -15.15 -1.25 16.58
N SER A 119 -14.21 -1.16 17.52
CA SER A 119 -13.58 0.11 17.92
C SER A 119 -12.76 0.77 16.81
N VAL A 120 -12.61 0.11 15.66
CA VAL A 120 -11.79 0.58 14.53
C VAL A 120 -12.40 1.82 13.87
N VAL A 121 -13.70 1.81 13.53
CA VAL A 121 -14.34 2.94 12.83
C VAL A 121 -14.31 4.23 13.67
N PRO A 122 -14.68 4.22 14.97
CA PRO A 122 -14.51 5.39 15.83
C PRO A 122 -13.04 5.84 15.93
N SER A 123 -12.09 4.90 16.01
CA SER A 123 -10.67 5.24 16.04
C SER A 123 -10.25 5.95 14.75
N LEU A 124 -10.61 5.45 13.56
CA LEU A 124 -10.27 6.08 12.28
C LEU A 124 -10.82 7.51 12.14
N LYS A 125 -11.97 7.82 12.73
CA LYS A 125 -12.48 9.20 12.78
C LYS A 125 -11.52 10.15 13.50
N THR A 126 -10.65 9.66 14.37
CA THR A 126 -9.65 10.51 15.05
C THR A 126 -8.56 11.04 14.12
N ILE A 127 -8.40 10.50 12.91
CA ILE A 127 -7.45 11.03 11.91
C ILE A 127 -7.76 12.50 11.59
N GLN A 128 -9.03 12.90 11.57
CA GLN A 128 -9.44 14.29 11.35
C GLN A 128 -8.97 15.23 12.48
N ASN A 129 -8.76 14.69 13.69
CA ASN A 129 -8.34 15.44 14.87
C ASN A 129 -6.81 15.52 14.98
N PHE A 130 -6.08 14.78 14.14
CA PHE A 130 -4.63 14.80 14.12
C PHE A 130 -4.09 16.24 13.97
N ASN A 131 -3.01 16.55 14.67
CA ASN A 131 -2.34 17.83 14.53
C ASN A 131 -1.16 17.71 13.55
N PRO A 132 -1.29 18.21 12.30
CA PRO A 132 -0.22 18.12 11.31
C PRO A 132 1.03 18.90 11.69
N SER A 133 0.95 19.86 12.61
CA SER A 133 2.12 20.64 13.06
C SER A 133 3.18 19.78 13.77
N TRP A 134 2.85 18.53 14.11
CA TRP A 134 3.79 17.57 14.69
C TRP A 134 4.79 16.98 13.68
N ILE A 135 4.46 17.04 12.39
CA ILE A 135 5.26 16.42 11.32
C ILE A 135 5.53 17.37 10.15
N ILE A 136 4.79 18.47 10.03
CA ILE A 136 4.87 19.45 8.94
C ILE A 136 5.04 20.84 9.56
N PRO A 137 5.89 21.73 8.99
CA PRO A 137 6.03 23.09 9.46
C PRO A 137 4.78 23.93 9.18
N GLU A 138 4.51 24.91 10.05
CA GLU A 138 3.54 25.97 9.75
C GLU A 138 4.12 26.94 8.69
N PRO A 139 3.27 27.54 7.82
CA PRO A 139 1.81 27.47 7.80
C PRO A 139 1.22 26.25 7.06
N ALA A 140 2.06 25.43 6.42
CA ALA A 140 1.61 24.33 5.57
C ALA A 140 0.76 23.30 6.31
N ALA A 141 1.09 23.03 7.58
CA ALA A 141 0.30 22.16 8.44
C ALA A 141 -1.16 22.65 8.58
N THR A 142 -1.35 23.94 8.89
CA THR A 142 -2.69 24.54 9.00
C THR A 142 -3.43 24.52 7.66
N ASP A 143 -2.75 24.85 6.56
CA ASP A 143 -3.38 24.93 5.23
C ASP A 143 -3.86 23.55 4.76
N ILE A 144 -3.04 22.51 4.92
CA ILE A 144 -3.41 21.13 4.57
C ILE A 144 -4.62 20.67 5.37
N LYS A 145 -4.65 20.95 6.67
CA LYS A 145 -5.77 20.57 7.53
C LYS A 145 -7.10 21.19 7.06
N ARG A 146 -7.06 22.39 6.48
CA ARG A 146 -8.25 23.07 5.95
C ARG A 146 -8.71 22.50 4.61
N MET A 147 -7.80 21.99 3.79
CA MET A 147 -8.09 21.44 2.46
C MET A 147 -8.65 20.01 2.52
N ILE A 148 -8.23 19.21 3.49
CA ILE A 148 -8.64 17.81 3.57
C ILE A 148 -10.14 17.69 3.90
N SER A 149 -10.85 16.90 3.11
CA SER A 149 -12.23 16.52 3.35
C SER A 149 -12.32 15.04 3.74
N PHE A 150 -13.12 14.73 4.76
CA PHE A 150 -13.33 13.36 5.23
C PHE A 150 -14.75 12.89 4.90
N GLU A 151 -14.85 11.85 4.09
CA GLU A 151 -16.12 11.21 3.75
C GLU A 151 -16.18 9.79 4.31
N VAL A 152 -17.27 9.49 5.02
CA VAL A 152 -17.52 8.14 5.54
C VAL A 152 -18.59 7.49 4.68
N LEU A 153 -18.18 6.48 3.90
CA LEU A 153 -19.06 5.67 3.07
C LEU A 153 -19.64 4.52 3.90
N ASP A 154 -20.87 4.68 4.37
CA ASP A 154 -21.61 3.63 5.08
C ASP A 154 -22.80 3.18 4.21
N GLN A 155 -22.94 1.87 4.00
CA GLN A 155 -23.93 1.27 3.10
C GLN A 155 -25.37 1.67 3.45
N GLY A 156 -25.64 2.06 4.70
CA GLY A 156 -26.98 2.45 5.16
C GLY A 156 -27.43 3.89 4.86
N ARG A 157 -26.61 4.74 4.22
CA ARG A 157 -26.92 6.18 4.01
C ARG A 157 -27.04 6.64 2.57
N THR A 158 -27.02 5.73 1.61
CA THR A 158 -27.01 6.04 0.16
C THR A 158 -28.37 6.50 -0.41
N ASP A 159 -29.23 7.16 0.39
CA ASP A 159 -30.55 7.63 -0.08
C ASP A 159 -30.80 9.14 0.11
N LYS A 160 -29.90 9.95 0.71
CA LYS A 160 -30.28 11.33 1.09
C LYS A 160 -29.34 12.49 0.77
N LYS A 161 -28.27 12.32 0.00
CA LYS A 161 -27.33 13.44 -0.26
C LYS A 161 -26.89 13.68 -1.71
N ILE A 162 -27.77 13.45 -2.69
CA ILE A 162 -27.55 13.88 -4.08
C ILE A 162 -28.43 15.09 -4.49
N GLN A 163 -29.44 15.48 -3.69
CA GLN A 163 -30.40 16.55 -4.06
C GLN A 163 -30.19 17.88 -3.31
N GLN A 164 -28.98 18.45 -3.26
CA GLN A 164 -28.85 19.87 -2.81
C GLN A 164 -27.90 20.76 -3.64
N ASN A 165 -27.19 20.25 -4.65
CA ASN A 165 -26.31 21.06 -5.50
C ASN A 165 -26.78 21.17 -6.96
N GLN A 166 -28.10 21.30 -7.18
CA GLN A 166 -28.68 21.69 -8.48
C GLN A 166 -29.93 22.55 -8.26
N LYS A 167 -29.78 23.71 -7.61
CA LYS A 167 -30.80 24.77 -7.62
C LYS A 167 -30.20 26.11 -7.19
N SER A 168 -29.28 26.63 -7.98
CA SER A 168 -28.87 28.03 -7.93
C SER A 168 -28.16 28.41 -9.24
N GLU A 169 -28.88 28.34 -10.36
CA GLU A 169 -28.59 29.07 -11.61
C GLU A 169 -29.68 28.77 -12.65
N CYS A 170 -30.78 29.52 -12.60
CA CYS A 170 -31.58 29.91 -13.78
C CYS A 170 -32.80 30.72 -13.33
N SER A 171 -32.72 32.05 -13.46
CA SER A 171 -33.84 32.91 -13.87
C SER A 171 -33.35 34.37 -13.91
N GLU A 172 -32.79 34.76 -15.06
CA GLU A 172 -33.01 36.09 -15.63
C GLU A 172 -34.13 35.96 -16.68
N ASP A 173 -34.84 37.07 -16.93
CA ASP A 173 -35.91 37.32 -17.91
C ASP A 173 -37.38 37.09 -17.46
N CYS A 174 -37.94 38.09 -16.76
CA CYS A 174 -39.18 38.82 -17.13
C CYS A 174 -39.26 40.15 -16.34
#